data_AF-A0A3Q2XCB0-F1
#
_entry.id   AF-A0A3Q2XCB0-F1
#
_cell.length_a   1.000
_cell.length_b   1.000
_cell.length_c   1.000
_cell.angle_alpha   90.00
_cell.angle_beta   90.00
_cell.angle_gamma   90.00
#
_symmetry.space_group_name_H-M   'P 1'
#
loop_
_entity.id
_entity.type
_entity.pdbx_description
1 polymer ?
#
loop_
_entity_poly.entity_id
_entity_poly.type
_entity_poly.pdbx_seq_one_letter_code
_entity_poly.pdbx_strand_id
1 'polypeptide(L)'
;MGDIRQSLLPRDVLSAAKELLYHLDIYISNLVQSGRQPPQVDTKTLELVEEFILHAPKDRSRMSALQELQLLEIMCSCFQEQSRDTVRQLMFSALFSLQGNQADDSRMGLLGKLVSMAVAVGRVPILECAAFWLQRTHRAYCVRLAQVLVDDYCSMMPGSVPTLQNIHSASPRFCCQFITAVTTLYDFTSEELIPPLELLQMIVSWIQDDPRIVLVTFLNTPLSGSQPVSSLDLTPLGGLVRWCVKAPLGYRRDKKQASVHCSSEIEQEVSGLFSALHLSVLQVFMLLPNLLKEKGIFGRLALLQMDSLASLTSDLSRQLDQADKHTQISTADIHVLTQLALDRLAQALQVAMANGALLCSRGACVYPSSDSGTRKTLGVQILLRLSVISRKLNEGSVFC
;
A
#
# COMPACT_ATOMS: atom_id res chain seq x y z
N MET A 1 8.72 -23.77 -28.82
CA MET A 1 7.74 -22.67 -28.65
C MET A 1 7.02 -22.30 -29.95
N GLY A 2 7.67 -22.31 -31.13
CA GLY A 2 6.96 -22.13 -32.41
C GLY A 2 5.81 -23.13 -32.59
N ASP A 3 6.02 -24.38 -32.17
CA ASP A 3 5.00 -25.44 -32.20
C ASP A 3 3.80 -25.14 -31.29
N ILE A 4 4.03 -24.56 -30.10
CA ILE A 4 2.96 -24.20 -29.16
C ILE A 4 2.08 -23.10 -29.75
N ARG A 5 2.69 -22.06 -30.34
CA ARG A 5 1.92 -20.99 -30.99
C ARG A 5 0.99 -21.56 -32.06
N GLN A 6 1.50 -22.46 -32.90
CA GLN A 6 0.72 -23.12 -33.96
C GLN A 6 -0.39 -24.02 -33.40
N SER A 7 -0.19 -24.69 -32.26
CA SER A 7 -1.24 -25.49 -31.62
C SER A 7 -2.32 -24.65 -30.92
N LEU A 8 -2.01 -23.40 -30.55
CA LEU A 8 -2.95 -22.48 -29.89
C LEU A 8 -3.82 -21.70 -30.88
N LEU A 9 -3.28 -21.35 -32.06
CA LEU A 9 -3.97 -20.59 -33.11
C LEU A 9 -5.36 -21.13 -33.53
N PRO A 10 -5.58 -22.45 -33.72
CA PRO A 10 -6.87 -22.95 -34.18
C PRO A 10 -7.92 -23.09 -33.05
N ARG A 11 -7.54 -22.85 -31.78
CA ARG A 11 -8.42 -23.04 -30.63
C ARG A 11 -9.28 -21.80 -30.39
N ASP A 12 -10.44 -22.01 -29.75
CA ASP A 12 -11.17 -20.89 -29.17
C ASP A 12 -10.35 -20.21 -28.06
N VAL A 13 -10.72 -18.97 -27.75
CA VAL A 13 -9.99 -18.10 -26.83
C VAL A 13 -9.74 -18.75 -25.46
N LEU A 14 -10.76 -19.40 -24.87
CA LEU A 14 -10.66 -19.98 -23.53
C LEU A 14 -9.86 -21.27 -23.53
N SER A 15 -10.05 -22.12 -24.54
CA SER A 15 -9.25 -23.34 -24.71
C SER A 15 -7.77 -23.02 -24.96
N ALA A 16 -7.48 -21.97 -25.73
CA ALA A 16 -6.11 -21.51 -25.95
C ALA A 16 -5.47 -20.99 -24.65
N ALA A 17 -6.18 -20.15 -23.89
CA ALA A 17 -5.70 -19.63 -22.62
C ALA A 17 -5.44 -20.75 -21.60
N LYS A 18 -6.36 -21.72 -21.48
CA LYS A 18 -6.21 -22.88 -20.59
C LYS A 18 -4.99 -23.72 -20.95
N GLU A 19 -4.82 -24.04 -22.24
CA GLU A 19 -3.68 -24.81 -22.72
C GLU A 19 -2.35 -24.06 -22.50
N LEU A 20 -2.34 -22.75 -22.73
CA LEU A 20 -1.15 -21.93 -22.49
C LEU A 20 -0.79 -21.90 -20.99
N LEU A 21 -1.75 -21.74 -20.09
CA LEU A 21 -1.52 -21.77 -18.64
C LEU A 21 -0.96 -23.13 -18.19
N TYR A 22 -1.47 -24.23 -18.75
CA TYR A 22 -0.96 -25.58 -18.50
C TYR A 22 0.50 -25.75 -18.98
N HIS A 23 0.82 -25.30 -20.19
CA HIS A 23 2.20 -25.34 -20.68
C HIS A 23 3.14 -24.43 -19.88
N LEU A 24 2.67 -23.25 -19.46
CA LEU A 24 3.43 -22.34 -18.62
C LEU A 24 3.78 -22.98 -17.28
N ASP A 25 2.82 -23.69 -16.66
CA ASP A 25 3.02 -24.43 -15.42
C ASP A 25 4.11 -25.51 -15.55
N ILE A 26 4.03 -26.34 -16.60
CA ILE A 26 5.04 -27.38 -16.88
C ILE A 26 6.41 -26.75 -17.12
N TYR A 27 6.46 -25.72 -17.96
CA TYR A 27 7.70 -25.04 -18.31
C TYR A 27 8.40 -24.47 -17.09
N ILE A 28 7.67 -23.72 -16.26
CA ILE A 28 8.21 -23.12 -15.04
C ILE A 28 8.56 -24.19 -14.01
N SER A 29 7.75 -25.24 -13.87
CA SER A 29 8.05 -26.35 -12.98
C SER A 29 9.40 -27.00 -13.31
N ASN A 30 9.67 -27.24 -14.59
CA ASN A 30 10.93 -27.77 -15.09
C ASN A 30 12.08 -26.77 -14.90
N LEU A 31 11.83 -25.48 -15.16
CA LEU A 31 12.81 -24.41 -14.95
C LEU A 31 13.28 -24.37 -13.49
N VAL A 32 12.36 -24.39 -12.53
CA VAL A 32 12.68 -24.40 -11.09
C VAL A 32 13.43 -25.67 -10.69
N GLN A 33 13.10 -26.84 -11.27
CA GLN A 33 13.81 -28.09 -10.97
C GLN A 33 15.25 -28.10 -11.50
N SER A 34 15.52 -27.38 -12.60
CA SER A 34 16.85 -27.40 -13.25
C SER A 34 17.95 -26.70 -12.45
N GLY A 35 17.61 -25.78 -11.53
CA GLY A 35 18.52 -25.20 -10.52
C GLY A 35 19.74 -24.40 -11.03
N ARG A 36 19.89 -24.17 -12.34
CA ARG A 36 21.13 -23.63 -12.93
C ARG A 36 21.27 -22.10 -12.83
N GLN A 37 20.17 -21.36 -12.76
CA GLN A 37 20.11 -19.89 -12.73
C GLN A 37 18.85 -19.41 -12.00
N PRO A 38 18.77 -18.14 -11.54
CA PRO A 38 17.51 -17.59 -11.07
C PRO A 38 16.45 -17.76 -12.17
N PRO A 39 15.33 -18.44 -11.88
CA PRO A 39 14.37 -18.82 -12.90
C PRO A 39 13.73 -17.56 -13.49
N GLN A 40 14.00 -17.30 -14.78
CA GLN A 40 13.37 -16.25 -15.56
C GLN A 40 12.65 -16.88 -16.75
N VAL A 41 11.42 -16.41 -16.98
CA VAL A 41 10.62 -16.82 -18.13
C VAL A 41 11.14 -16.08 -19.36
N ASP A 42 11.37 -16.82 -20.44
CA ASP A 42 11.92 -16.26 -21.68
C ASP A 42 10.90 -15.37 -22.40
N THR A 43 11.40 -14.42 -23.18
CA THR A 43 10.59 -13.42 -23.91
C THR A 43 9.55 -14.06 -24.84
N LYS A 44 9.87 -15.19 -25.49
CA LYS A 44 8.91 -15.85 -26.41
C LYS A 44 7.70 -16.40 -25.66
N THR A 45 7.91 -16.89 -24.44
CA THR A 45 6.81 -17.33 -23.57
C THR A 45 5.94 -16.14 -23.12
N LEU A 46 6.57 -14.98 -22.83
CA LEU A 46 5.84 -13.76 -22.47
C LEU A 46 5.00 -13.21 -23.64
N GLU A 47 5.52 -13.27 -24.88
CA GLU A 47 4.76 -12.89 -26.08
C GLU A 47 3.50 -13.73 -26.26
N LEU A 48 3.53 -15.03 -25.93
CA LEU A 48 2.33 -15.88 -25.97
C LEU A 48 1.30 -15.49 -24.91
N VAL A 49 1.75 -15.11 -23.71
CA VAL A 49 0.86 -14.58 -22.67
C VAL A 49 0.18 -13.30 -23.15
N GLU A 50 0.94 -12.40 -23.77
CA GLU A 50 0.40 -11.17 -24.34
C GLU A 50 -0.64 -11.46 -25.43
N GLU A 51 -0.36 -12.39 -26.33
CA GLU A 51 -1.24 -12.73 -27.47
C GLU A 51 -2.51 -13.48 -27.06
N PHE A 52 -2.40 -14.50 -26.19
CA PHE A 52 -3.49 -15.45 -25.92
C PHE A 52 -4.20 -15.24 -24.58
N ILE A 53 -3.63 -14.48 -23.64
CA ILE A 53 -4.27 -14.15 -22.35
C ILE A 53 -4.64 -12.67 -22.31
N LEU A 54 -3.71 -11.78 -22.66
CA LEU A 54 -3.93 -10.33 -22.60
C LEU A 54 -4.54 -9.75 -23.87
N HIS A 55 -4.59 -10.53 -24.96
CA HIS A 55 -5.14 -10.15 -26.25
C HIS A 55 -4.49 -8.88 -26.82
N ALA A 56 -3.17 -8.78 -26.70
CA ALA A 56 -2.36 -7.69 -27.22
C ALA A 56 -1.48 -8.17 -28.40
N PRO A 57 -1.41 -7.43 -29.53
CA PRO A 57 -2.23 -6.26 -29.86
C PRO A 57 -3.71 -6.63 -30.08
N LYS A 58 -4.61 -5.64 -29.92
CA LYS A 58 -6.09 -5.79 -29.89
C LYS A 58 -6.74 -6.29 -31.20
N ASP A 59 -5.96 -6.83 -32.14
CA ASP A 59 -6.44 -7.28 -33.46
C ASP A 59 -7.24 -8.59 -33.37
N ARG A 60 -7.20 -9.28 -32.21
CA ARG A 60 -8.08 -10.42 -31.92
C ARG A 60 -9.37 -9.96 -31.25
N SER A 61 -10.48 -10.62 -31.60
CA SER A 61 -11.83 -10.31 -31.08
C SER A 61 -11.81 -10.16 -29.56
N ARG A 62 -12.24 -9.00 -29.08
CA ARG A 62 -12.34 -8.70 -27.64
C ARG A 62 -13.22 -9.76 -26.96
N MET A 63 -12.71 -10.33 -25.87
CA MET A 63 -13.48 -11.28 -25.06
C MET A 63 -14.79 -10.65 -24.58
N SER A 64 -15.87 -11.44 -24.55
CA SER A 64 -17.10 -11.04 -23.86
C SER A 64 -16.89 -11.04 -22.35
N ALA A 65 -17.76 -10.33 -21.60
CA ALA A 65 -17.70 -10.31 -20.14
C ALA A 65 -17.83 -11.72 -19.53
N LEU A 66 -18.66 -12.59 -20.13
CA LEU A 66 -18.80 -13.98 -19.70
C LEU A 66 -17.51 -14.77 -19.91
N GLN A 67 -16.87 -14.61 -21.07
CA GLN A 67 -15.59 -15.28 -21.35
C GLN A 67 -14.49 -14.77 -20.41
N GLU A 68 -14.48 -13.47 -20.12
CA GLU A 68 -13.51 -12.89 -19.17
C GLU A 68 -13.70 -13.48 -17.76
N LEU A 69 -14.94 -13.62 -17.29
CA LEU A 69 -15.23 -14.29 -16.01
C LEU A 69 -14.76 -15.76 -16.03
N GLN A 70 -15.02 -16.50 -17.11
CA GLN A 70 -14.57 -17.88 -17.25
C GLN A 70 -13.03 -17.99 -17.28
N LEU A 71 -12.33 -17.04 -17.90
CA LEU A 71 -10.87 -16.98 -17.85
C LEU A 71 -10.37 -16.76 -16.42
N LEU A 72 -10.97 -15.85 -15.66
CA LEU A 72 -10.64 -15.64 -14.25
C LEU A 72 -10.84 -16.93 -13.44
N GLU A 73 -11.92 -17.68 -13.67
CA GLU A 73 -12.18 -18.97 -13.02
C GLU A 73 -11.11 -20.03 -13.36
N ILE A 74 -10.70 -20.10 -14.63
CA ILE A 74 -9.62 -20.97 -15.10
C ILE A 74 -8.30 -20.61 -14.39
N MET A 75 -7.97 -19.31 -14.33
CA MET A 75 -6.77 -18.83 -13.63
C MET A 75 -6.82 -19.18 -12.14
N CYS A 76 -7.95 -18.95 -11.47
CA CYS A 76 -8.15 -19.34 -10.07
C CYS A 76 -7.91 -20.83 -9.84
N SER A 77 -8.48 -21.69 -10.68
CA SER A 77 -8.28 -23.14 -10.60
C SER A 77 -6.80 -23.49 -10.80
N CYS A 78 -6.15 -22.90 -11.80
CA CYS A 78 -4.74 -23.13 -12.10
C CYS A 78 -3.82 -22.78 -10.93
N PHE A 79 -4.00 -21.61 -10.30
CA PHE A 79 -3.21 -21.22 -9.13
C PHE A 79 -3.53 -22.05 -7.88
N GLN A 80 -4.76 -22.52 -7.74
CA GLN A 80 -5.20 -23.37 -6.62
C GLN A 80 -4.61 -24.79 -6.72
N GLU A 81 -4.50 -25.34 -7.93
CA GLU A 81 -4.00 -26.70 -8.18
C GLU A 81 -2.47 -26.80 -8.09
N GLN A 82 -1.73 -25.76 -8.49
CA GLN A 82 -0.27 -25.77 -8.36
C GLN A 82 0.14 -25.78 -6.89
N SER A 83 0.93 -26.76 -6.45
CA SER A 83 1.33 -26.95 -5.05
C SER A 83 2.59 -26.17 -4.64
N ARG A 84 3.43 -25.77 -5.61
CA ARG A 84 4.73 -25.14 -5.37
C ARG A 84 4.61 -23.61 -5.43
N ASP A 85 4.80 -22.95 -4.29
CA ASP A 85 4.69 -21.48 -4.18
C ASP A 85 5.61 -20.74 -5.16
N THR A 86 6.85 -21.20 -5.33
CA THR A 86 7.79 -20.60 -6.29
C THR A 86 7.29 -20.67 -7.73
N VAL A 87 6.63 -21.77 -8.12
CA VAL A 87 6.04 -21.91 -9.46
C VAL A 87 4.89 -20.93 -9.61
N ARG A 88 3.98 -20.84 -8.62
CA ARG A 88 2.90 -19.86 -8.63
C ARG A 88 3.44 -18.43 -8.77
N GLN A 89 4.43 -18.05 -7.98
CA GLN A 89 5.01 -16.69 -8.02
C GLN A 89 5.62 -16.37 -9.39
N LEU A 90 6.28 -17.33 -10.04
CA LEU A 90 6.85 -17.14 -11.37
C LEU A 90 5.77 -17.10 -12.46
N MET A 91 4.73 -17.93 -12.36
CA MET A 91 3.56 -17.86 -13.25
C MET A 91 2.88 -16.50 -13.12
N PHE A 92 2.64 -16.04 -11.90
CA PHE A 92 2.06 -14.74 -11.63
C PHE A 92 2.93 -13.61 -12.18
N SER A 93 4.26 -13.72 -12.03
CA SER A 93 5.20 -12.76 -12.62
C SER A 93 5.14 -12.77 -14.15
N ALA A 94 5.10 -13.93 -14.80
CA ALA A 94 4.95 -14.00 -16.26
C ALA A 94 3.64 -13.36 -16.75
N LEU A 95 2.56 -13.52 -15.98
CA LEU A 95 1.24 -12.97 -16.26
C LEU A 95 1.13 -11.47 -15.95
N PHE A 96 1.86 -10.94 -14.97
CA PHE A 96 1.60 -9.60 -14.43
C PHE A 96 2.82 -8.69 -14.26
N SER A 97 4.02 -9.13 -14.63
CA SER A 97 5.20 -8.25 -14.69
C SER A 97 5.05 -7.23 -15.83
N LEU A 98 5.11 -5.96 -15.46
CA LEU A 98 4.95 -4.83 -16.37
C LEU A 98 6.20 -4.67 -17.23
N GLN A 99 5.99 -4.45 -18.53
CA GLN A 99 7.06 -4.39 -19.53
C GLN A 99 7.29 -2.98 -20.08
N GLY A 100 6.48 -1.99 -19.68
CA GLY A 100 6.50 -0.64 -20.25
C GLY A 100 5.90 -0.58 -21.65
N ASN A 101 5.06 -1.56 -22.01
CA ASN A 101 4.46 -1.69 -23.34
C ASN A 101 2.93 -1.49 -23.30
N GLN A 102 2.28 -1.49 -24.47
CA GLN A 102 0.83 -1.25 -24.58
C GLN A 102 -0.03 -2.37 -23.96
N ALA A 103 0.55 -3.54 -23.65
CA ALA A 103 -0.16 -4.63 -23.00
C ALA A 103 -0.33 -4.40 -21.49
N ASP A 104 0.44 -3.49 -20.88
CA ASP A 104 0.42 -3.24 -19.44
C ASP A 104 -0.95 -2.77 -18.93
N ASP A 105 -1.73 -2.03 -19.73
CA ASP A 105 -3.09 -1.65 -19.31
C ASP A 105 -4.06 -2.83 -19.30
N SER A 106 -4.00 -3.72 -20.31
CA SER A 106 -4.74 -4.98 -20.29
C SER A 106 -4.31 -5.87 -19.12
N ARG A 107 -3.00 -5.92 -18.85
CA ARG A 107 -2.39 -6.67 -17.76
C ARG A 107 -2.87 -6.19 -16.40
N MET A 108 -2.89 -4.87 -16.18
CA MET A 108 -3.42 -4.25 -14.96
C MET A 108 -4.92 -4.47 -14.81
N GLY A 109 -5.69 -4.38 -15.91
CA GLY A 109 -7.13 -4.65 -15.90
C GLY A 109 -7.45 -6.10 -15.50
N LEU A 110 -6.74 -7.07 -16.06
CA LEU A 110 -6.90 -8.49 -15.72
C LEU A 110 -6.43 -8.76 -14.28
N LEU A 111 -5.31 -8.18 -13.86
CA LEU A 111 -4.79 -8.30 -12.49
C LEU A 111 -5.82 -7.81 -11.45
N GLY A 112 -6.39 -6.62 -11.67
CA GLY A 112 -7.39 -6.04 -10.77
C GLY A 112 -8.60 -6.97 -10.61
N LYS A 113 -9.14 -7.47 -11.72
CA LYS A 113 -10.28 -8.41 -11.71
C LYS A 113 -9.93 -9.74 -11.05
N LEU A 114 -8.74 -10.29 -11.31
CA LEU A 114 -8.31 -11.55 -10.71
C LEU A 114 -8.13 -11.44 -9.19
N VAL A 115 -7.47 -10.38 -8.71
CA VAL A 115 -7.27 -10.15 -7.28
C VAL A 115 -8.61 -9.84 -6.59
N SER A 116 -9.46 -9.02 -7.23
CA SER A 116 -10.81 -8.76 -6.72
C SER A 116 -11.62 -10.04 -6.62
N MET A 117 -11.66 -10.89 -7.65
CA MET A 117 -12.35 -12.17 -7.57
C MET A 117 -11.73 -13.11 -6.52
N ALA A 118 -10.40 -13.12 -6.39
CA ALA A 118 -9.70 -13.91 -5.38
C ALA A 118 -10.05 -13.47 -3.95
N VAL A 119 -10.27 -12.17 -3.73
CA VAL A 119 -10.82 -11.63 -2.48
C VAL A 119 -12.23 -12.19 -2.26
N ALA A 120 -13.11 -12.07 -3.25
CA ALA A 120 -14.51 -12.49 -3.15
C ALA A 120 -14.70 -13.97 -2.81
N VAL A 121 -13.90 -14.84 -3.43
CA VAL A 121 -14.01 -16.30 -3.30
C VAL A 121 -12.92 -16.94 -2.44
N GLY A 122 -12.13 -16.15 -1.72
CA GLY A 122 -11.14 -16.64 -0.74
C GLY A 122 -9.97 -17.44 -1.35
N ARG A 123 -9.44 -17.04 -2.50
CA ARG A 123 -8.33 -17.75 -3.20
C ARG A 123 -6.96 -17.31 -2.69
N VAL A 124 -6.59 -17.82 -1.51
CA VAL A 124 -5.32 -17.53 -0.82
C VAL A 124 -4.07 -17.65 -1.72
N PRO A 125 -3.91 -18.67 -2.59
CA PRO A 125 -2.73 -18.78 -3.44
C PRO A 125 -2.50 -17.57 -4.37
N ILE A 126 -3.59 -16.95 -4.86
CA ILE A 126 -3.52 -15.74 -5.68
C ILE A 126 -3.18 -14.53 -4.80
N LEU A 127 -3.79 -14.42 -3.63
CA LEU A 127 -3.53 -13.31 -2.70
C LEU A 127 -2.07 -13.28 -2.24
N GLU A 128 -1.46 -14.44 -1.97
CA GLU A 128 -0.03 -14.54 -1.65
C GLU A 128 0.86 -14.13 -2.83
N CYS A 129 0.48 -14.48 -4.07
CA CYS A 129 1.18 -14.02 -5.27
C CYS A 129 1.04 -12.51 -5.47
N ALA A 130 -0.15 -11.96 -5.26
CA ALA A 130 -0.42 -10.53 -5.32
C ALA A 130 0.36 -9.75 -4.25
N ALA A 131 0.48 -10.29 -3.04
CA ALA A 131 1.31 -9.72 -1.98
C ALA A 131 2.78 -9.63 -2.41
N PHE A 132 3.33 -10.70 -2.98
CA PHE A 132 4.69 -10.70 -3.51
C PHE A 132 4.86 -9.71 -4.68
N TRP A 133 3.87 -9.62 -5.57
CA TRP A 133 3.87 -8.68 -6.68
C TRP A 133 3.85 -7.22 -6.20
N LEU A 134 3.01 -6.88 -5.21
CA LEU A 134 2.93 -5.55 -4.61
C LEU A 134 4.26 -5.09 -4.01
N GLN A 135 5.00 -6.04 -3.42
CA GLN A 135 6.29 -5.78 -2.82
C GLN A 135 7.39 -5.42 -3.83
N ARG A 136 7.33 -5.99 -5.04
CA ARG A 136 8.40 -5.88 -6.05
C ARG A 136 8.07 -4.93 -7.19
N THR A 137 6.83 -4.44 -7.24
CA THR A 137 6.36 -3.55 -8.29
C THR A 137 6.51 -2.08 -7.91
N HIS A 138 6.66 -1.22 -8.91
CA HIS A 138 6.70 0.22 -8.73
C HIS A 138 5.39 0.72 -8.09
N ARG A 139 5.51 1.56 -7.06
CA ARG A 139 4.42 2.06 -6.19
C ARG A 139 3.18 2.56 -6.93
N ALA A 140 3.36 3.21 -8.09
CA ALA A 140 2.26 3.73 -8.91
C ALA A 140 1.27 2.64 -9.34
N TYR A 141 1.75 1.45 -9.68
CA TYR A 141 0.88 0.34 -10.07
C TYR A 141 0.28 -0.38 -8.86
N CYS A 142 1.00 -0.41 -7.74
CA CYS A 142 0.46 -0.93 -6.48
C CYS A 142 -0.74 -0.09 -6.01
N VAL A 143 -0.63 1.23 -6.10
CA VAL A 143 -1.73 2.16 -5.82
C VAL A 143 -2.90 1.97 -6.78
N ARG A 144 -2.65 1.76 -8.09
CA ARG A 144 -3.72 1.43 -9.07
C ARG A 144 -4.47 0.16 -8.69
N LEU A 145 -3.77 -0.90 -8.30
CA LEU A 145 -4.42 -2.15 -7.85
C LEU A 145 -5.23 -1.93 -6.58
N ALA A 146 -4.67 -1.19 -5.61
CA ALA A 146 -5.37 -0.88 -4.38
C ALA A 146 -6.65 -0.08 -4.63
N GLN A 147 -6.62 0.91 -5.52
CA GLN A 147 -7.79 1.69 -5.92
C GLN A 147 -8.91 0.79 -6.46
N VAL A 148 -8.61 -0.16 -7.35
CA VAL A 148 -9.62 -1.11 -7.88
C VAL A 148 -10.32 -1.85 -6.75
N LEU A 149 -9.58 -2.34 -5.76
CA LEU A 149 -10.17 -3.07 -4.64
C LEU A 149 -10.98 -2.18 -3.71
N VAL A 150 -10.54 -0.95 -3.47
CA VAL A 150 -11.32 0.00 -2.68
C VAL A 150 -12.62 0.37 -3.41
N ASP A 151 -12.56 0.56 -4.73
CA ASP A 151 -13.75 0.81 -5.53
C ASP A 151 -14.72 -0.37 -5.45
N ASP A 152 -14.24 -1.60 -5.62
CA ASP A 152 -15.06 -2.82 -5.59
C ASP A 152 -15.71 -3.08 -4.22
N TYR A 153 -14.98 -2.88 -3.12
CA TYR A 153 -15.37 -3.36 -1.79
C TYR A 153 -15.75 -2.27 -0.78
N CYS A 154 -15.40 -1.02 -1.03
CA CYS A 154 -15.69 0.10 -0.13
C CYS A 154 -16.61 1.14 -0.78
N SER A 155 -16.55 1.31 -2.11
CA SER A 155 -17.28 2.38 -2.80
C SER A 155 -18.52 1.90 -3.57
N MET A 156 -18.42 0.83 -4.37
CA MET A 156 -19.45 0.47 -5.35
C MET A 156 -20.59 -0.41 -4.82
N MET A 157 -20.38 -1.17 -3.73
CA MET A 157 -21.37 -2.13 -3.24
C MET A 157 -21.53 -2.06 -1.71
N PRO A 158 -22.66 -1.53 -1.19
CA PRO A 158 -22.96 -1.56 0.24
C PRO A 158 -22.94 -2.99 0.78
N GLY A 159 -22.28 -3.22 1.91
CA GLY A 159 -22.21 -4.54 2.56
C GLY A 159 -21.20 -5.52 1.96
N SER A 160 -20.30 -5.07 1.06
CA SER A 160 -19.21 -5.89 0.50
C SER A 160 -17.94 -5.87 1.37
N VAL A 161 -17.82 -4.92 2.30
CA VAL A 161 -16.71 -4.81 3.27
C VAL A 161 -16.43 -6.11 4.04
N PRO A 162 -17.43 -6.87 4.53
CA PRO A 162 -17.20 -8.15 5.23
C PRO A 162 -16.41 -9.17 4.41
N THR A 163 -16.57 -9.16 3.08
CA THR A 163 -15.84 -10.04 2.16
C THR A 163 -14.34 -9.76 2.21
N LEU A 164 -13.96 -8.48 2.18
CA LEU A 164 -12.56 -8.07 2.30
C LEU A 164 -12.07 -8.29 3.73
N GLN A 165 -12.90 -8.02 4.74
CA GLN A 165 -12.55 -8.19 6.17
C GLN A 165 -12.08 -9.60 6.50
N ASN A 166 -12.67 -10.64 5.91
CA ASN A 166 -12.32 -12.04 6.20
C ASN A 166 -10.92 -12.45 5.75
N ILE A 167 -10.23 -11.63 4.96
CA ILE A 167 -8.93 -12.00 4.36
C ILE A 167 -7.77 -11.85 5.33
N HIS A 168 -7.88 -11.00 6.35
CA HIS A 168 -6.77 -10.73 7.26
C HIS A 168 -6.26 -11.99 7.98
N SER A 169 -7.15 -12.95 8.25
CA SER A 169 -6.80 -14.24 8.84
C SER A 169 -6.23 -15.24 7.82
N ALA A 170 -6.67 -15.16 6.57
CA ALA A 170 -6.31 -16.09 5.50
C ALA A 170 -5.01 -15.71 4.77
N SER A 171 -4.77 -14.42 4.52
CA SER A 171 -3.56 -13.89 3.88
C SER A 171 -3.08 -12.59 4.54
N PRO A 172 -2.43 -12.67 5.71
CA PRO A 172 -1.89 -11.50 6.42
C PRO A 172 -0.85 -10.72 5.60
N ARG A 173 -0.09 -11.41 4.72
CA ARG A 173 0.90 -10.78 3.83
C ARG A 173 0.21 -9.84 2.83
N PHE A 174 -0.88 -10.30 2.22
CA PHE A 174 -1.65 -9.48 1.30
C PHE A 174 -2.23 -8.26 2.01
N CYS A 175 -2.84 -8.43 3.18
CA CYS A 175 -3.36 -7.31 3.97
C CYS A 175 -2.27 -6.29 4.33
N CYS A 176 -1.08 -6.74 4.78
CA CYS A 176 0.04 -5.84 5.06
C CYS A 176 0.42 -4.98 3.84
N GLN A 177 0.49 -5.59 2.65
CA GLN A 177 0.82 -4.90 1.40
C GLN A 177 -0.32 -3.99 0.94
N PHE A 178 -1.56 -4.44 1.07
CA PHE A 178 -2.74 -3.66 0.74
C PHE A 178 -2.83 -2.40 1.60
N ILE A 179 -2.66 -2.51 2.92
CA ILE A 179 -2.61 -1.35 3.84
C ILE A 179 -1.48 -0.39 3.40
N THR A 180 -0.32 -0.92 3.00
CA THR A 180 0.80 -0.08 2.54
C THR A 180 0.45 0.66 1.24
N ALA A 181 -0.23 0.00 0.31
CA ALA A 181 -0.67 0.60 -0.94
C ALA A 181 -1.77 1.66 -0.72
N VAL A 182 -2.81 1.38 0.07
CA VAL A 182 -3.90 2.34 0.32
C VAL A 182 -3.45 3.55 1.14
N THR A 183 -2.50 3.38 2.08
CA THR A 183 -1.92 4.51 2.83
C THR A 183 -0.94 5.34 2.00
N THR A 184 -0.48 4.80 0.87
CA THR A 184 0.26 5.53 -0.17
C THR A 184 -0.69 6.26 -1.12
N LEU A 185 -1.85 5.67 -1.42
CA LEU A 185 -2.91 6.24 -2.26
C LEU A 185 -3.59 7.44 -1.58
N TYR A 186 -4.16 7.22 -0.39
CA TYR A 186 -4.88 8.24 0.37
C TYR A 186 -3.91 9.01 1.26
N ASP A 187 -3.33 10.09 0.75
CA ASP A 187 -2.27 10.82 1.46
C ASP A 187 -2.74 12.11 2.13
N PHE A 188 -4.05 12.42 2.09
CA PHE A 188 -4.65 13.66 2.59
C PHE A 188 -4.10 14.94 1.93
N THR A 189 -3.64 14.88 0.67
CA THR A 189 -3.24 16.10 -0.07
C THR A 189 -4.45 16.85 -0.65
N SER A 190 -5.51 16.15 -1.05
CA SER A 190 -6.81 16.69 -1.46
C SER A 190 -7.96 15.98 -0.71
N GLU A 191 -9.21 16.42 -0.93
CA GLU A 191 -10.40 15.76 -0.34
C GLU A 191 -10.62 14.36 -0.93
N GLU A 192 -10.42 14.19 -2.23
CA GLU A 192 -10.53 12.91 -2.93
C GLU A 192 -9.51 11.87 -2.45
N LEU A 193 -8.45 12.34 -1.79
CA LEU A 193 -7.36 11.52 -1.23
C LEU A 193 -7.48 11.33 0.29
N ILE A 194 -8.67 11.53 0.83
CA ILE A 194 -9.07 11.11 2.18
C ILE A 194 -9.62 9.67 2.08
N PRO A 195 -9.21 8.73 2.97
CA PRO A 195 -9.68 7.35 2.87
C PRO A 195 -11.20 7.25 3.13
N PRO A 196 -11.93 6.41 2.38
CA PRO A 196 -13.33 6.10 2.68
C PRO A 196 -13.50 5.55 4.11
N LEU A 197 -14.65 5.82 4.74
CA LEU A 197 -14.93 5.44 6.13
C LEU A 197 -14.85 3.92 6.31
N GLU A 198 -15.43 3.17 5.38
CA GLU A 198 -15.46 1.71 5.35
C GLU A 198 -14.05 1.11 5.30
N LEU A 199 -13.17 1.72 4.50
CA LEU A 199 -11.76 1.34 4.41
C LEU A 199 -11.06 1.60 5.75
N LEU A 200 -11.30 2.76 6.36
CA LEU A 200 -10.71 3.12 7.66
C LEU A 200 -11.16 2.15 8.76
N GLN A 201 -12.47 1.90 8.88
CA GLN A 201 -13.05 0.97 9.86
C GLN A 201 -12.43 -0.43 9.73
N MET A 202 -12.33 -0.94 8.51
CA MET A 202 -11.72 -2.25 8.24
C MET A 202 -10.24 -2.32 8.61
N ILE A 203 -9.45 -1.30 8.25
CA ILE A 203 -8.02 -1.29 8.60
C ILE A 203 -7.84 -1.19 10.11
N VAL A 204 -8.64 -0.36 10.79
CA VAL A 204 -8.62 -0.26 12.25
C VAL A 204 -8.95 -1.60 12.89
N SER A 205 -10.01 -2.29 12.45
CA SER A 205 -10.37 -3.60 13.01
C SER A 205 -9.27 -4.64 12.81
N TRP A 206 -8.69 -4.75 11.61
CA TRP A 206 -7.58 -5.68 11.35
C TRP A 206 -6.38 -5.47 12.27
N ILE A 207 -5.99 -4.21 12.50
CA ILE A 207 -4.83 -3.90 13.33
C ILE A 207 -5.15 -4.12 14.81
N GLN A 208 -6.39 -3.83 15.25
CA GLN A 208 -6.81 -4.13 16.62
C GLN A 208 -6.87 -5.63 16.90
N ASP A 209 -7.28 -6.43 15.92
CA ASP A 209 -7.37 -7.89 16.03
C ASP A 209 -5.98 -8.55 16.05
N ASP A 210 -5.07 -8.19 15.14
CA ASP A 210 -3.65 -8.59 15.21
C ASP A 210 -2.72 -7.44 14.80
N PRO A 211 -2.14 -6.71 15.78
CA PRO A 211 -1.21 -5.61 15.50
C PRO A 211 0.02 -6.04 14.69
N ARG A 212 0.38 -7.32 14.69
CA ARG A 212 1.56 -7.78 13.92
C ARG A 212 1.30 -7.82 12.42
N ILE A 213 0.05 -7.71 11.97
CA ILE A 213 -0.30 -7.74 10.54
C ILE A 213 0.49 -6.70 9.74
N VAL A 214 0.72 -5.51 10.30
CA VAL A 214 1.49 -4.44 9.66
C VAL A 214 3.00 -4.70 9.61
N LEU A 215 3.48 -5.75 10.27
CA LEU A 215 4.89 -6.14 10.29
C LEU A 215 5.14 -7.41 9.47
N VAL A 216 4.11 -8.13 9.02
CA VAL A 216 4.24 -9.45 8.41
C VAL A 216 5.16 -9.43 7.19
N THR A 217 5.01 -8.46 6.29
CA THR A 217 5.92 -8.33 5.13
C THR A 217 7.37 -8.22 5.58
N PHE A 218 7.66 -7.27 6.47
CA PHE A 218 9.01 -7.07 7.01
C PHE A 218 9.56 -8.35 7.66
N LEU A 219 8.73 -9.05 8.44
CA LEU A 219 9.14 -10.27 9.13
C LEU A 219 9.49 -11.40 8.15
N ASN A 220 8.82 -11.46 7.00
CA ASN A 220 8.97 -12.54 6.01
C ASN A 220 9.91 -12.19 4.85
N THR A 221 10.39 -10.96 4.76
CA THR A 221 11.27 -10.53 3.66
C THR A 221 12.74 -10.66 4.04
N PRO A 222 13.57 -11.31 3.21
CA PRO A 222 15.02 -11.28 3.39
C PRO A 222 15.56 -9.86 3.09
N LEU A 223 16.25 -9.26 4.07
CA LEU A 223 16.79 -7.90 3.99
C LEU A 223 18.05 -7.78 3.11
N SER A 224 18.54 -8.89 2.56
CA SER A 224 19.76 -8.96 1.75
C SER A 224 19.59 -8.55 0.28
N GLY A 225 18.36 -8.29 -0.17
CA GLY A 225 18.07 -7.82 -1.52
C GLY A 225 17.83 -6.32 -1.56
N SER A 226 18.44 -5.61 -2.52
CA SER A 226 18.07 -4.23 -2.82
C SER A 226 16.60 -4.17 -3.24
N GLN A 227 15.74 -3.52 -2.45
CA GLN A 227 14.40 -3.17 -2.92
C GLN A 227 14.54 -2.22 -4.13
N PRO A 228 13.67 -2.35 -5.15
CA PRO A 228 13.61 -1.36 -6.21
C PRO A 228 13.39 0.03 -5.60
N VAL A 229 14.13 1.05 -6.07
CA VAL A 229 14.11 2.43 -5.52
C VAL A 229 12.70 3.07 -5.49
N SER A 230 11.75 2.49 -6.22
CA SER A 230 10.39 2.99 -6.40
C SER A 230 9.30 2.02 -5.93
N SER A 231 9.63 0.97 -5.16
CA SER A 231 8.63 0.07 -4.58
C SER A 231 7.89 0.70 -3.40
N LEU A 232 6.85 0.01 -2.92
CA LEU A 232 6.22 0.36 -1.65
C LEU A 232 7.19 0.22 -0.47
N ASP A 233 6.88 0.94 0.61
CA ASP A 233 7.56 0.77 1.91
C ASP A 233 7.38 -0.68 2.41
N LEU A 234 8.30 -1.15 3.25
CA LEU A 234 8.27 -2.53 3.74
C LEU A 234 7.16 -2.78 4.77
N THR A 235 6.65 -1.71 5.39
CA THR A 235 5.54 -1.72 6.36
C THR A 235 4.65 -0.50 6.11
N PRO A 236 3.34 -0.56 6.43
CA PRO A 236 2.45 0.58 6.28
C PRO A 236 2.64 1.65 7.36
N LEU A 237 3.56 1.47 8.33
CA LEU A 237 3.68 2.33 9.51
C LEU A 237 3.83 3.82 9.15
N GLY A 238 4.65 4.16 8.15
CA GLY A 238 4.82 5.54 7.72
C GLY A 238 3.52 6.17 7.18
N GLY A 239 2.75 5.40 6.40
CA GLY A 239 1.46 5.82 5.89
C GLY A 239 0.39 5.94 6.99
N LEU A 240 0.34 5.00 7.93
CA LEU A 240 -0.59 5.03 9.05
C LEU A 240 -0.29 6.20 10.02
N VAL A 241 0.98 6.50 10.29
CA VAL A 241 1.37 7.71 11.04
C VAL A 241 0.91 8.96 10.29
N ARG A 242 1.12 9.04 8.97
CA ARG A 242 0.64 10.16 8.15
C ARG A 242 -0.87 10.34 8.26
N TRP A 243 -1.64 9.27 8.19
CA TRP A 243 -3.09 9.30 8.38
C TRP A 243 -3.45 9.89 9.74
N CYS A 244 -2.91 9.35 10.82
CA CYS A 244 -3.22 9.79 12.18
C CYS A 244 -2.88 11.27 12.42
N VAL A 245 -1.77 11.75 11.86
CA VAL A 245 -1.30 13.14 12.00
C VAL A 245 -2.10 14.11 11.14
N LYS A 246 -2.45 13.76 9.89
CA LYS A 246 -3.16 14.67 8.97
C LYS A 246 -4.68 14.66 9.17
N ALA A 247 -5.25 13.58 9.72
CA ALA A 247 -6.70 13.41 9.88
C ALA A 247 -7.41 14.57 10.62
N PRO A 248 -6.90 15.12 11.74
CA PRO A 248 -7.55 16.26 12.43
C PRO A 248 -7.77 17.48 11.53
N LEU A 249 -6.91 17.68 10.52
CA LEU A 249 -6.99 18.80 9.59
C LEU A 249 -7.70 18.44 8.28
N GLY A 250 -7.69 17.15 7.90
CA GLY A 250 -8.25 16.65 6.64
C GLY A 250 -9.77 16.52 6.61
N TYR A 251 -10.37 15.85 7.59
CA TYR A 251 -11.82 15.57 7.62
C TYR A 251 -12.71 16.79 7.88
N ARG A 252 -12.10 17.95 8.15
CA ARG A 252 -12.83 19.20 8.36
C ARG A 252 -13.40 19.80 7.06
N ARG A 253 -12.85 19.44 5.90
CA ARG A 253 -13.11 20.17 4.64
C ARG A 253 -14.55 19.98 4.12
N ASP A 254 -15.28 18.96 4.59
CA ASP A 254 -16.69 18.68 4.28
C ASP A 254 -17.72 19.64 4.89
N LYS A 255 -17.32 20.57 5.77
CA LYS A 255 -18.25 21.49 6.46
C LYS A 255 -19.02 22.47 5.57
N LYS A 256 -18.81 22.47 4.25
CA LYS A 256 -19.43 23.46 3.36
C LYS A 256 -20.82 23.09 2.81
N GLN A 257 -21.32 21.85 2.90
CA GLN A 257 -22.57 21.50 2.20
C GLN A 257 -23.56 20.51 2.88
N ALA A 258 -23.30 19.91 4.05
CA ALA A 258 -24.22 18.91 4.63
C ALA A 258 -24.93 19.34 5.94
N SER A 259 -26.22 19.03 5.99
CA SER A 259 -27.21 19.27 7.06
C SER A 259 -26.76 18.95 8.50
N VAL A 260 -27.25 19.77 9.45
CA VAL A 260 -26.73 19.98 10.83
C VAL A 260 -26.97 18.84 11.83
N HIS A 261 -27.76 17.82 11.53
CA HIS A 261 -28.14 16.80 12.54
C HIS A 261 -27.56 15.39 12.35
N CYS A 262 -27.14 14.98 11.14
CA CYS A 262 -26.54 13.65 10.90
C CYS A 262 -25.00 13.64 10.88
N SER A 263 -24.36 14.80 10.73
CA SER A 263 -22.91 14.90 10.56
C SER A 263 -22.12 14.66 11.84
N SER A 264 -22.68 15.00 13.02
CA SER A 264 -21.93 14.96 14.28
C SER A 264 -21.59 13.55 14.76
N GLU A 265 -22.45 12.56 14.53
CA GLU A 265 -22.22 11.18 14.97
C GLU A 265 -21.12 10.51 14.14
N ILE A 266 -21.17 10.69 12.81
CA ILE A 266 -20.17 10.18 11.88
C ILE A 266 -18.81 10.88 12.12
N GLU A 267 -18.79 12.19 12.37
CA GLU A 267 -17.57 12.92 12.73
C GLU A 267 -16.93 12.37 14.02
N GLN A 268 -17.75 12.08 15.04
CA GLN A 268 -17.29 11.51 16.30
C GLN A 268 -16.76 10.09 16.12
N GLU A 269 -17.44 9.28 15.30
CA GLU A 269 -16.99 7.93 14.94
C GLU A 269 -15.64 7.97 14.22
N VAL A 270 -15.50 8.77 13.16
CA VAL A 270 -14.25 8.95 12.40
C VAL A 270 -13.11 9.39 13.32
N SER A 271 -13.37 10.35 14.20
CA SER A 271 -12.39 10.82 15.19
C SER A 271 -11.97 9.71 16.16
N GLY A 272 -12.93 8.89 16.60
CA GLY A 272 -12.72 7.69 17.41
C GLY A 272 -11.82 6.68 16.70
N LEU A 273 -12.08 6.41 15.41
CA LEU A 273 -11.29 5.49 14.59
C LEU A 273 -9.84 5.94 14.44
N PHE A 274 -9.58 7.22 14.16
CA PHE A 274 -8.19 7.71 14.09
C PHE A 274 -7.48 7.68 15.44
N SER A 275 -8.20 7.87 16.54
CA SER A 275 -7.63 7.76 17.88
C SER A 275 -7.26 6.31 18.22
N ALA A 276 -8.14 5.37 17.88
CA ALA A 276 -7.88 3.93 17.98
C ALA A 276 -6.72 3.49 17.08
N LEU A 277 -6.67 3.99 15.84
CA LEU A 277 -5.58 3.72 14.91
C LEU A 277 -4.26 4.23 15.44
N HIS A 278 -4.22 5.48 15.92
CA HIS A 278 -3.02 6.09 16.49
C HIS A 278 -2.49 5.28 17.66
N LEU A 279 -3.36 4.89 18.61
CA LEU A 279 -2.98 4.02 19.72
C LEU A 279 -2.41 2.68 19.24
N SER A 280 -3.06 2.06 18.26
CA SER A 280 -2.62 0.78 17.68
C SER A 280 -1.24 0.90 17.03
N VAL A 281 -0.97 1.98 16.30
CA VAL A 281 0.35 2.27 15.72
C VAL A 281 1.41 2.44 16.81
N LEU A 282 1.11 3.16 17.90
CA LEU A 282 2.03 3.28 19.02
C LEU A 282 2.32 1.92 19.67
N GLN A 283 1.30 1.07 19.85
CA GLN A 283 1.46 -0.28 20.37
C GLN A 283 2.35 -1.14 19.46
N VAL A 284 2.17 -1.05 18.13
CA VAL A 284 3.05 -1.75 17.17
C VAL A 284 4.50 -1.30 17.34
N PHE A 285 4.77 0.01 17.50
CA PHE A 285 6.14 0.46 17.76
C PHE A 285 6.72 -0.15 19.03
N MET A 286 5.93 -0.33 20.09
CA MET A 286 6.38 -0.98 21.32
C MET A 286 6.72 -2.47 21.14
N LEU A 287 6.19 -3.15 20.11
CA LEU A 287 6.52 -4.55 19.81
C LEU A 287 7.86 -4.71 19.07
N LEU A 288 8.29 -3.68 18.34
CA LEU A 288 9.45 -3.73 17.45
C LEU A 288 10.78 -4.08 18.12
N PRO A 289 11.13 -3.62 19.34
CA PRO A 289 12.45 -3.87 19.91
C PRO A 289 12.78 -5.37 19.99
N ASN A 290 11.80 -6.18 20.37
CA ASN A 290 11.98 -7.63 20.48
C ASN A 290 12.19 -8.26 19.10
N LEU A 291 11.33 -7.93 18.13
CA LEU A 291 11.40 -8.44 16.76
C LEU A 291 12.69 -8.03 16.04
N LEU A 292 13.14 -6.79 16.23
CA LEU A 292 14.37 -6.27 15.65
C LEU A 292 15.62 -6.92 16.28
N LYS A 293 15.59 -7.21 17.59
CA LYS A 293 16.67 -7.94 18.27
C LYS A 293 16.75 -9.38 17.79
N GLU A 294 15.63 -10.07 17.67
CA GLU A 294 15.56 -11.44 17.12
C GLU A 294 16.15 -11.53 15.71
N LYS A 295 15.89 -10.52 14.86
CA LYS A 295 16.49 -10.41 13.53
C LYS A 295 17.92 -9.85 13.48
N GLY A 296 18.50 -9.44 14.62
CA GLY A 296 19.87 -8.91 14.68
C GLY A 296 20.06 -7.54 14.01
N ILE A 297 18.99 -6.76 13.87
CA ILE A 297 18.94 -5.48 13.13
C ILE A 297 18.47 -4.29 13.97
N PHE A 298 18.29 -4.50 15.28
CA PHE A 298 18.00 -3.41 16.21
C PHE A 298 19.08 -2.31 16.13
N GLY A 299 18.64 -1.07 15.92
CA GLY A 299 19.55 0.08 15.73
C GLY A 299 20.22 0.16 14.34
N ARG A 300 19.93 -0.77 13.42
CA ARG A 300 20.54 -0.85 12.08
C ARG A 300 19.55 -0.59 10.94
N LEU A 301 18.26 -0.85 11.16
CA LEU A 301 17.20 -0.61 10.20
C LEU A 301 16.13 0.30 10.82
N ALA A 302 15.83 1.43 10.17
CA ALA A 302 14.67 2.24 10.48
C ALA A 302 13.47 1.74 9.67
N LEU A 303 12.33 1.53 10.32
CA LEU A 303 11.06 1.26 9.62
C LEU A 303 10.30 2.55 9.28
N LEU A 304 10.54 3.62 10.03
CA LEU A 304 10.07 4.96 9.73
C LEU A 304 11.21 5.76 9.09
N GLN A 305 11.08 6.11 7.81
CA GLN A 305 12.10 6.86 7.09
C GLN A 305 12.08 8.36 7.44
N MET A 306 13.26 8.95 7.62
CA MET A 306 13.42 10.38 7.92
C MET A 306 12.89 11.29 6.80
N ASP A 307 13.04 10.86 5.54
CA ASP A 307 12.56 11.62 4.38
C ASP A 307 11.03 11.71 4.36
N SER A 308 10.34 10.59 4.65
CA SER A 308 8.88 10.54 4.79
C SER A 308 8.39 11.47 5.91
N LEU A 309 9.13 11.54 7.02
CA LEU A 309 8.83 12.43 8.14
C LEU A 309 9.05 13.92 7.81
N ALA A 310 10.12 14.23 7.08
CA ALA A 310 10.41 15.58 6.62
C ALA A 310 9.30 16.08 5.68
N SER A 311 8.86 15.22 4.75
CA SER A 311 7.72 15.48 3.86
C SER A 311 6.44 15.74 4.67
N LEU A 312 6.10 14.88 5.63
CA LEU A 312 4.93 15.05 6.50
C LEU A 312 4.96 16.38 7.27
N THR A 313 6.11 16.74 7.85
CA THR A 313 6.27 18.00 8.59
C THR A 313 6.11 19.21 7.68
N SER A 314 6.63 19.12 6.44
CA SER A 314 6.48 20.19 5.45
C SER A 314 5.05 20.34 4.96
N ASP A 315 4.36 19.23 4.72
CA ASP A 315 2.95 19.23 4.35
C ASP A 315 2.07 19.82 5.45
N LEU A 316 2.32 19.44 6.71
CA LEU A 316 1.61 19.98 7.87
C LEU A 316 1.83 21.49 7.97
N SER A 317 3.08 21.95 7.83
CA SER A 317 3.40 23.39 7.83
C SER A 317 2.61 24.15 6.75
N ARG A 318 2.54 23.59 5.53
CA ARG A 318 1.80 24.18 4.42
C ARG A 318 0.29 24.21 4.69
N GLN A 319 -0.27 23.14 5.25
CA GLN A 319 -1.70 23.09 5.60
C GLN A 319 -2.07 24.14 6.66
N LEU A 320 -1.18 24.38 7.62
CA LEU A 320 -1.36 25.43 8.64
C LEU A 320 -1.29 26.83 8.02
N ASP A 321 -0.28 27.12 7.20
CA ASP A 321 -0.15 28.42 6.54
C ASP A 321 -1.34 28.70 5.58
N GLN A 322 -2.01 27.67 5.06
CA GLN A 322 -3.22 27.78 4.23
C GLN A 322 -4.48 28.03 5.07
N ALA A 323 -4.59 27.37 6.23
CA ALA A 323 -5.71 27.53 7.15
C ALA A 323 -5.79 28.96 7.73
N ASP A 324 -4.63 29.59 7.99
CA ASP A 324 -4.52 30.98 8.46
C ASP A 324 -5.03 32.02 7.44
N LYS A 325 -4.99 31.69 6.14
CA LYS A 325 -5.32 32.65 5.06
C LYS A 325 -6.77 32.60 4.57
N HIS A 326 -7.48 31.50 4.79
CA HIS A 326 -8.74 31.20 4.07
C HIS A 326 -10.00 31.15 4.97
N THR A 327 -9.92 31.48 6.26
CA THR A 327 -10.99 31.06 7.18
C THR A 327 -11.60 32.19 8.03
N GLN A 328 -12.93 32.41 7.87
CA GLN A 328 -13.82 33.13 8.79
C GLN A 328 -14.37 32.20 9.90
N ILE A 329 -13.51 31.46 10.60
CA ILE A 329 -13.91 30.54 11.69
C ILE A 329 -13.19 30.96 12.98
N SER A 330 -13.80 30.68 14.14
CA SER A 330 -13.19 30.84 15.45
C SER A 330 -11.79 30.21 15.46
N THR A 331 -10.78 31.04 15.70
CA THR A 331 -9.36 30.69 15.84
C THR A 331 -9.13 29.57 16.84
N ALA A 332 -10.02 29.40 17.82
CA ALA A 332 -9.94 28.39 18.87
C ALA A 332 -10.03 26.93 18.35
N ASP A 333 -10.95 26.62 17.43
CA ASP A 333 -11.13 25.24 16.95
C ASP A 333 -9.97 24.78 16.06
N ILE A 334 -9.40 25.72 15.28
CA ILE A 334 -8.23 25.45 14.43
C ILE A 334 -7.01 25.14 15.29
N HIS A 335 -6.86 25.88 16.40
CA HIS A 335 -5.79 25.68 17.37
C HIS A 335 -5.86 24.29 17.99
N VAL A 336 -7.04 23.86 18.45
CA VAL A 336 -7.24 22.52 19.06
C VAL A 336 -6.89 21.40 18.09
N LEU A 337 -7.36 21.46 16.84
CA LEU A 337 -7.08 20.42 15.83
C LEU A 337 -5.61 20.40 15.41
N THR A 338 -4.99 21.57 15.31
CA THR A 338 -3.55 21.69 15.03
C THR A 338 -2.73 21.11 16.16
N GLN A 339 -3.08 21.44 17.41
CA GLN A 339 -2.43 20.91 18.59
C GLN A 339 -2.55 19.38 18.62
N LEU A 340 -3.73 18.82 18.34
CA LEU A 340 -3.94 17.38 18.25
C LEU A 340 -3.07 16.72 17.16
N ALA A 341 -2.95 17.33 15.98
CA ALA A 341 -2.08 16.83 14.91
C ALA A 341 -0.60 16.80 15.35
N LEU A 342 -0.14 17.86 16.01
CA LEU A 342 1.23 17.95 16.53
C LEU A 342 1.50 16.98 17.67
N ASP A 343 0.55 16.81 18.58
CA ASP A 343 0.66 15.86 19.69
C ASP A 343 0.76 14.43 19.17
N ARG A 344 -0.07 14.05 18.19
CA ARG A 344 0.02 12.75 17.53
C ARG A 344 1.38 12.54 16.85
N LEU A 345 1.88 13.57 16.16
CA LEU A 345 3.21 13.51 15.52
C LEU A 345 4.31 13.34 16.58
N ALA A 346 4.30 14.14 17.65
CA ALA A 346 5.28 14.09 18.72
C ALA A 346 5.28 12.73 19.42
N GLN A 347 4.11 12.19 19.76
CA GLN A 347 3.96 10.87 20.38
C GLN A 347 4.50 9.77 19.46
N ALA A 348 4.12 9.77 18.17
CA ALA A 348 4.61 8.78 17.21
C ALA A 348 6.14 8.81 17.10
N LEU A 349 6.74 10.00 17.05
CA LEU A 349 8.20 10.16 17.00
C LEU A 349 8.89 9.67 18.28
N GLN A 350 8.39 10.07 19.44
CA GLN A 350 8.96 9.68 20.72
C GLN A 350 8.95 8.15 20.88
N VAL A 351 7.81 7.51 20.60
CA VAL A 351 7.68 6.05 20.72
C VAL A 351 8.50 5.35 19.65
N ALA A 352 8.49 5.81 18.40
CA ALA A 352 9.30 5.23 17.33
C ALA A 352 10.81 5.30 17.63
N MET A 353 11.30 6.42 18.16
CA MET A 353 12.70 6.59 18.55
C MET A 353 13.07 5.70 19.73
N ALA A 354 12.24 5.67 20.78
CA ALA A 354 12.49 4.87 21.97
C ALA A 354 12.55 3.36 21.67
N ASN A 355 11.84 2.92 20.63
CA ASN A 355 11.73 1.50 20.26
C ASN A 355 12.55 1.11 19.02
N GLY A 356 13.42 1.99 18.52
CA GLY A 356 14.32 1.69 17.41
C GLY A 356 13.65 1.60 16.03
N ALA A 357 12.42 2.07 15.89
CA ALA A 357 11.70 2.17 14.62
C ALA A 357 12.17 3.38 13.79
N LEU A 358 12.69 4.41 14.45
CA LEU A 358 13.29 5.60 13.86
C LEU A 358 14.75 5.72 14.32
N LEU A 359 15.69 5.78 13.39
CA LEU A 359 17.11 5.95 13.70
C LEU A 359 17.49 7.43 13.59
N CYS A 360 17.81 8.04 14.74
CA CYS A 360 18.39 9.38 14.79
C CYS A 360 19.81 9.27 15.35
N SER A 361 20.82 9.54 14.54
CA SER A 361 22.20 9.62 15.04
C SER A 361 22.43 10.99 15.69
N ARG A 362 23.01 10.99 16.90
CA ARG A 362 23.56 12.21 17.52
C ARG A 362 24.81 12.61 16.73
N GLY A 363 24.62 13.43 15.69
CA GLY A 363 25.71 14.04 14.92
C GLY A 363 25.84 13.65 13.44
N ALA A 364 25.02 12.74 12.89
CA ALA A 364 25.18 12.29 11.50
C ALA A 364 23.84 12.04 10.77
N CYS A 365 23.01 13.07 10.60
CA CYS A 365 22.17 13.15 9.40
C CYS A 365 22.91 14.04 8.39
N VAL A 366 23.94 13.47 7.76
CA VAL A 366 24.77 14.14 6.75
C VAL A 366 24.55 13.40 5.43
N TYR A 367 23.93 14.06 4.45
CA TYR A 367 24.02 13.63 3.07
C TYR A 367 25.44 13.91 2.55
N PRO A 368 26.06 13.01 1.76
CA PRO A 368 27.17 13.39 0.91
C PRO A 368 26.57 14.05 -0.34
N SER A 369 26.44 15.36 -0.34
CA SER A 369 26.27 16.10 -1.60
C SER A 369 27.16 17.33 -1.63
N SER A 370 27.96 17.35 -2.68
CA SER A 370 28.87 18.38 -3.12
C SER A 370 28.10 19.63 -3.54
N ASP A 371 27.77 20.50 -2.60
CA ASP A 371 27.85 21.93 -2.87
C ASP A 371 27.92 22.75 -1.58
N SER A 372 28.59 23.88 -1.71
CA SER A 372 29.06 24.77 -0.66
C SER A 372 27.93 25.56 0.01
N GLY A 373 27.95 25.56 1.36
CA GLY A 373 27.44 26.66 2.19
C GLY A 373 25.93 26.75 2.43
N THR A 374 25.36 25.86 3.25
CA THR A 374 24.52 26.16 4.44
C THR A 374 24.03 24.81 5.00
N ARG A 375 24.83 24.17 5.86
CA ARG A 375 24.53 22.83 6.40
C ARG A 375 23.57 22.96 7.59
N LYS A 376 22.29 22.63 7.41
CA LYS A 376 21.32 22.43 8.51
C LYS A 376 20.87 20.97 8.51
N THR A 377 21.06 20.29 9.63
CA THR A 377 20.75 18.88 9.86
C THR A 377 19.24 18.63 9.74
N LEU A 378 18.78 17.64 8.96
CA LEU A 378 17.34 17.38 8.73
C LEU A 378 16.56 17.16 10.03
N GLY A 379 17.13 16.44 11.01
CA GLY A 379 16.52 16.26 12.33
C GLY A 379 16.43 17.56 13.14
N VAL A 380 17.42 18.45 13.02
CA VAL A 380 17.37 19.80 13.61
C VAL A 380 16.33 20.65 12.88
N GLN A 381 16.16 20.49 11.57
CA GLN A 381 15.16 21.22 10.79
C GLN A 381 13.72 20.76 11.11
N ILE A 382 13.51 19.48 11.37
CA ILE A 382 12.23 18.94 11.86
C ILE A 382 11.94 19.46 13.27
N LEU A 383 12.89 19.35 14.20
CA LEU A 383 12.73 19.89 15.57
C LEU A 383 12.54 21.41 15.58
N LEU A 384 13.28 22.14 14.73
CA LEU A 384 13.12 23.58 14.58
C LEU A 384 11.74 23.90 13.99
N ARG A 385 11.28 23.18 12.96
CA ARG A 385 9.93 23.39 12.41
C ARG A 385 8.85 23.06 13.43
N LEU A 386 8.95 21.97 14.17
CA LEU A 386 8.04 21.65 15.27
C LEU A 386 8.07 22.74 16.34
N SER A 387 9.25 23.26 16.69
CA SER A 387 9.38 24.36 17.65
C SER A 387 8.81 25.68 17.12
N VAL A 388 8.91 25.95 15.81
CA VAL A 388 8.34 27.14 15.16
C VAL A 388 6.83 27.02 15.09
N ILE A 389 6.29 25.85 14.74
CA ILE A 389 4.85 25.60 14.73
C ILE A 389 4.29 25.72 16.15
N SER A 390 4.96 25.12 17.15
CA SER A 390 4.58 25.22 18.55
C SER A 390 4.66 26.65 19.10
N ARG A 391 5.66 27.45 18.69
CA ARG A 391 5.74 28.88 19.05
C ARG A 391 4.64 29.71 18.40
N LYS A 392 4.34 29.50 17.11
CA LYS A 392 3.22 30.16 16.43
C LYS A 392 1.88 29.92 17.14
N LEU A 393 1.66 28.69 17.64
CA LEU A 393 0.47 28.35 18.42
C LEU A 393 0.41 29.04 19.79
N ASN A 394 1.54 29.23 20.46
CA ASN A 394 1.62 29.92 21.75
C ASN A 394 1.53 31.45 21.61
N GLU A 395 2.05 32.02 20.51
CA GLU A 395 1.93 33.46 20.24
C GLU A 395 0.48 33.85 19.87
N GLY A 396 -0.27 32.94 19.23
CA GLY A 396 -1.71 33.11 18.97
C GLY A 396 -2.59 33.12 20.22
N SER A 397 -2.12 32.59 21.36
CA SER A 397 -2.81 32.66 22.66
C SER A 397 -2.57 33.96 23.44
N VAL A 398 -1.73 34.88 22.95
CA VAL A 398 -1.43 36.16 23.62
C VAL A 398 -2.32 37.31 23.11
N PHE A 399 -3.18 37.06 22.13
CA PHE A 399 -4.23 38.00 21.69
C PHE A 399 -5.62 37.37 21.85
N CYS A 400 -6.07 37.24 23.10
CA CYS A 400 -7.49 37.21 23.49
C CYS A 400 -7.65 38.06 24.74
#